data_AF-A0A0B0PUQ8-F1
#
_entry.id   AF-A0A0B0PUQ8-F1
#
_cell.length_a   1.000
_cell.length_b   1.000
_cell.length_c   1.000
_cell.angle_alpha   90.00
_cell.angle_beta   90.00
_cell.angle_gamma   90.00
#
_symmetry.space_group_name_H-M   'P 1'
#
loop_
_entity.id
_entity.type
_entity.pdbx_description
1 polymer ?
#
loop_
_entity_poly.entity_id
_entity_poly.type
_entity_poly.pdbx_seq_one_letter_code
_entity_poly.pdbx_strand_id
1 'polypeptide(L)'
;MVCYGAVIACTLLGGQCMKAIYLLSQPNGRNSSKGPKKDYGLKGDNESRIFGIFNAIAIIATTYGNGIIPEIQATIAPPVKGKMFKGLCVCYTVLIITFFTVAITGYWAFGNHSEGLLLSNFVDDGNPLVPKWFILMTNLFTILQLSAVGVVYLQPTNEVLERTFADPKSKELSARNVIPRVVSRSLSVVIATTVAAMLPFFGDINAVIGAFGFMPLDFILPVVFFNLTFKPSKRSLVFWLNVSIAVVFSALAIIAAIAAVRQIVLDAKTYRLFANV
;
A
#
# COMPACT_ATOMS: atom_id res chain seq x y z
N MET A 1 -24.46 -5.57 -2.71
CA MET A 1 -24.36 -4.45 -3.67
C MET A 1 -24.50 -3.07 -3.02
N VAL A 2 -25.33 -2.90 -1.99
CA VAL A 2 -25.52 -1.60 -1.29
C VAL A 2 -24.23 -1.06 -0.64
N CYS A 3 -23.44 -1.89 0.05
CA CYS A 3 -22.14 -1.44 0.60
C CYS A 3 -21.13 -1.04 -0.48
N TYR A 4 -21.14 -1.69 -1.65
CA TYR A 4 -20.20 -1.37 -2.73
C TYR A 4 -20.60 -0.11 -3.49
N GLY A 5 -21.91 0.10 -3.72
CA GLY A 5 -22.43 1.36 -4.24
C GLY A 5 -22.14 2.53 -3.30
N ALA A 6 -22.25 2.32 -1.99
CA ALA A 6 -21.86 3.31 -0.98
C ALA A 6 -20.35 3.59 -0.99
N VAL A 7 -19.47 2.59 -1.11
CA VAL A 7 -18.02 2.82 -1.19
C VAL A 7 -17.62 3.54 -2.49
N ILE A 8 -18.16 3.14 -3.65
CA ILE A 8 -17.89 3.81 -4.92
C ILE A 8 -18.41 5.25 -4.89
N ALA A 9 -19.63 5.46 -4.41
CA ALA A 9 -20.21 6.79 -4.26
C ALA A 9 -19.40 7.63 -3.29
N CYS A 10 -19.07 7.13 -2.09
CA CYS A 10 -18.25 7.83 -1.09
C CYS A 10 -16.84 8.14 -1.59
N THR A 11 -16.30 7.39 -2.55
CA THR A 11 -14.94 7.64 -3.03
C THR A 11 -14.85 8.48 -4.29
N LEU A 12 -15.83 8.40 -5.18
CA LEU A 12 -16.07 9.46 -6.17
C LEU A 12 -16.34 10.78 -5.46
N LEU A 13 -17.13 10.74 -4.37
CA LEU A 13 -17.29 11.87 -3.48
C LEU A 13 -15.95 12.24 -2.84
N GLY A 14 -15.13 11.30 -2.36
CA GLY A 14 -13.81 11.58 -1.75
C GLY A 14 -12.83 12.32 -2.66
N GLY A 15 -12.72 11.93 -3.93
CA GLY A 15 -11.89 12.64 -4.91
C GLY A 15 -12.45 14.02 -5.30
N GLN A 16 -13.77 14.13 -5.47
CA GLN A 16 -14.44 15.43 -5.64
C GLN A 16 -14.35 16.29 -4.36
N CYS A 17 -14.33 15.65 -3.19
CA CYS A 17 -14.19 16.26 -1.88
C CYS A 17 -12.78 16.78 -1.70
N MET A 18 -11.73 16.13 -2.18
CA MET A 18 -10.40 16.75 -2.14
C MET A 18 -10.30 17.98 -3.03
N LYS A 19 -10.85 17.91 -4.25
CA LYS A 19 -10.94 19.09 -5.12
C LYS A 19 -11.79 20.18 -4.48
N ALA A 20 -12.91 19.83 -3.87
CA ALA A 20 -13.80 20.76 -3.18
C ALA A 20 -13.19 21.31 -1.88
N ILE A 21 -12.51 20.50 -1.07
CA ILE A 21 -11.81 20.89 0.16
C ILE A 21 -10.66 21.84 -0.20
N TYR A 22 -9.91 21.55 -1.25
CA TYR A 22 -8.87 22.45 -1.75
C TYR A 22 -9.46 23.77 -2.28
N LEU A 23 -10.55 23.71 -3.04
CA LEU A 23 -11.24 24.90 -3.54
C LEU A 23 -11.93 25.71 -2.41
N LEU A 24 -12.45 25.05 -1.37
CA LEU A 24 -13.08 25.68 -0.20
C LEU A 24 -12.04 26.23 0.78
N SER A 25 -10.86 25.61 0.85
CA SER A 25 -9.67 26.19 1.50
C SER A 25 -9.20 27.47 0.80
N GLN A 26 -9.58 27.66 -0.48
CA GLN A 26 -9.35 28.88 -1.27
C GLN A 26 -10.66 29.61 -1.63
N PRO A 27 -11.35 30.25 -0.66
CA PRO A 27 -12.67 30.85 -0.89
C PRO A 27 -12.68 32.02 -1.90
N ASN A 28 -11.52 32.61 -2.23
CA ASN A 28 -11.38 33.62 -3.28
C ASN A 28 -10.64 33.03 -4.49
N GLY A 29 -11.40 32.75 -5.56
CA GLY A 29 -10.96 32.00 -6.72
C GLY A 29 -9.64 32.45 -7.37
N ARG A 30 -8.94 31.45 -7.92
CA ARG A 30 -7.84 31.47 -8.89
C ARG A 30 -6.57 32.28 -8.57
N ASN A 31 -6.57 33.22 -7.61
CA ASN A 31 -5.43 34.08 -7.27
C ASN A 31 -5.22 34.35 -5.75
N SER A 32 -5.91 33.65 -4.84
CA SER A 32 -5.79 33.91 -3.39
C SER A 32 -4.68 33.09 -2.71
N SER A 33 -3.55 33.77 -2.50
CA SER A 33 -2.32 33.59 -1.68
C SER A 33 -2.20 32.57 -0.50
N LYS A 34 -3.16 31.69 -0.18
CA LYS A 34 -3.06 30.83 1.03
C LYS A 34 -2.57 29.40 0.81
N GLY A 35 -2.54 28.91 -0.43
CA GLY A 35 -1.97 27.60 -0.76
C GLY A 35 -0.57 27.74 -1.35
N PRO A 36 0.31 26.72 -1.19
CA PRO A 36 1.63 26.72 -1.80
C PRO A 36 1.55 26.91 -3.32
N LYS A 37 2.53 27.60 -3.91
CA LYS A 37 2.58 27.84 -5.36
C LYS A 37 2.64 26.50 -6.09
N LYS A 38 1.75 26.32 -7.07
CA LYS A 38 1.69 25.09 -7.87
C LYS A 38 2.84 25.07 -8.86
N ASP A 39 3.65 24.03 -8.78
CA ASP A 39 4.69 23.73 -9.76
C ASP A 39 4.42 22.36 -10.41
N TYR A 40 4.43 22.33 -11.74
CA TYR A 40 4.30 21.12 -12.55
C TYR A 40 5.51 20.90 -13.47
N GLY A 41 6.59 21.65 -13.26
CA GLY A 41 7.84 21.46 -13.97
C GLY A 41 8.41 20.05 -13.74
N LEU A 42 9.24 19.57 -14.65
CA LEU A 42 9.91 18.29 -14.43
C LEU A 42 11.01 18.47 -13.37
N LYS A 43 10.80 17.94 -12.16
CA LYS A 43 11.77 17.99 -11.06
C LYS A 43 12.86 16.92 -11.22
N GLY A 44 14.06 17.22 -10.75
CA GLY A 44 15.19 16.30 -10.74
C GLY A 44 15.91 16.13 -12.08
N ASP A 45 17.07 15.49 -12.01
CA ASP A 45 17.90 15.07 -13.14
C ASP A 45 17.32 13.81 -13.81
N ASN A 46 17.84 13.46 -14.99
CA ASN A 46 17.35 12.31 -15.76
C ASN A 46 17.47 10.98 -14.98
N GLU A 47 18.53 10.81 -14.19
CA GLU A 47 18.75 9.61 -13.40
C GLU A 47 17.66 9.45 -12.32
N SER A 48 17.44 10.49 -11.51
CA SER A 48 16.43 10.45 -10.45
C SER A 48 15.01 10.27 -10.99
N ARG A 49 14.72 10.78 -12.20
CA ARG A 49 13.43 10.54 -12.87
C ARG A 49 13.26 9.07 -13.25
N ILE A 50 14.28 8.44 -13.81
CA ILE A 50 14.22 7.02 -14.18
C ILE A 50 14.00 6.15 -12.94
N PHE A 51 14.77 6.38 -11.87
CA PHE A 51 14.57 5.67 -10.61
C PHE A 51 13.20 5.96 -9.99
N GLY A 52 12.71 7.21 -10.10
CA GLY A 52 11.37 7.60 -9.66
C GLY A 52 10.25 6.83 -10.37
N ILE A 53 10.40 6.53 -11.66
CA ILE A 53 9.43 5.70 -12.40
C ILE A 53 9.36 4.28 -11.81
N PHE A 54 10.51 3.64 -11.57
CA PHE A 54 10.53 2.29 -11.00
C PHE A 54 10.01 2.25 -9.57
N ASN A 55 10.33 3.27 -8.77
CA ASN A 55 9.80 3.45 -7.43
C ASN A 55 8.26 3.58 -7.49
N ALA A 56 7.72 4.42 -8.38
CA ALA A 56 6.28 4.56 -8.57
C ALA A 56 5.59 3.26 -8.99
N ILE A 57 6.19 2.47 -9.90
CA ILE A 57 5.65 1.15 -10.29
C ILE A 57 5.58 0.22 -9.06
N ALA A 58 6.58 0.26 -8.18
CA ALA A 58 6.58 -0.54 -6.96
C ALA A 58 5.53 -0.09 -5.95
N ILE A 59 5.35 1.22 -5.74
CA ILE A 59 4.27 1.74 -4.90
C ILE A 59 2.90 1.31 -5.44
N ILE A 60 2.71 1.35 -6.77
CA ILE A 60 1.49 0.84 -7.42
C ILE A 60 1.33 -0.66 -7.13
N ALA A 61 2.38 -1.47 -7.27
CA ALA A 61 2.32 -2.89 -6.96
C ALA A 61 1.87 -3.15 -5.50
N THR A 62 2.43 -2.41 -4.52
CA THR A 62 2.00 -2.48 -3.12
C THR A 62 0.55 -2.14 -2.92
N THR A 63 0.07 -1.15 -3.65
CA THR A 63 -1.28 -0.62 -3.53
C THR A 63 -2.35 -1.64 -3.97
N TYR A 64 -2.02 -2.49 -4.94
CA TYR A 64 -2.92 -3.52 -5.47
C TYR A 64 -2.67 -4.93 -4.92
N GLY A 65 -1.58 -5.09 -4.17
CA GLY A 65 -1.18 -6.35 -3.60
C GLY A 65 -2.12 -6.83 -2.50
N ASN A 66 -2.46 -8.12 -2.52
CA ASN A 66 -3.36 -8.67 -1.52
C ASN A 66 -3.01 -10.12 -1.15
N GLY A 67 -2.32 -10.27 -0.02
CA GLY A 67 -1.90 -11.56 0.50
C GLY A 67 -3.00 -12.41 1.15
N ILE A 68 -4.23 -11.88 1.28
CA ILE A 68 -5.36 -12.54 2.00
C ILE A 68 -6.32 -13.25 1.03
N ILE A 69 -6.07 -13.11 -0.28
CA ILE A 69 -6.90 -13.73 -1.32
C ILE A 69 -7.06 -15.25 -1.11
N PRO A 70 -6.00 -16.04 -0.81
CA PRO A 70 -6.14 -17.47 -0.56
C PRO A 70 -7.02 -17.82 0.65
N GLU A 71 -6.94 -17.04 1.73
CA GLU A 71 -7.74 -17.23 2.95
C GLU A 71 -9.22 -16.91 2.70
N ILE A 72 -9.50 -15.88 1.89
CA ILE A 72 -10.87 -15.58 1.42
C ILE A 72 -11.38 -16.72 0.53
N GLN A 73 -10.54 -17.29 -0.33
CA GLN A 73 -10.90 -18.44 -1.16
C GLN A 73 -11.26 -19.67 -0.33
N ALA A 74 -10.53 -19.90 0.77
CA ALA A 74 -10.75 -21.03 1.65
C ALA A 74 -12.06 -20.92 2.45
N THR A 75 -12.56 -19.70 2.68
CA THR A 75 -13.73 -19.45 3.55
C THR A 75 -15.03 -19.19 2.80
N ILE A 76 -14.98 -18.83 1.51
CA ILE A 76 -16.18 -18.52 0.72
C ILE A 76 -16.99 -19.78 0.36
N ALA A 77 -18.33 -19.69 0.49
CA ALA A 77 -19.21 -20.81 0.19
C ALA A 77 -19.15 -21.21 -1.30
N PRO A 78 -19.09 -22.53 -1.62
CA PRO A 78 -19.11 -23.02 -3.00
C PRO A 78 -20.31 -22.50 -3.81
N PRO A 79 -20.19 -22.34 -5.14
CA PRO A 79 -18.99 -22.47 -5.98
C PRO A 79 -18.06 -21.24 -5.90
N VAL A 80 -16.77 -21.47 -5.67
CA VAL A 80 -15.75 -20.41 -5.43
C VAL A 80 -15.40 -19.65 -6.71
N LYS A 81 -15.04 -20.35 -7.80
CA LYS A 81 -14.45 -19.74 -9.01
C LYS A 81 -15.25 -18.57 -9.60
N GLY A 82 -16.57 -18.73 -9.72
CA GLY A 82 -17.43 -17.70 -10.33
C GLY A 82 -17.74 -16.52 -9.41
N LYS A 83 -18.09 -16.79 -8.15
CA LYS A 83 -18.44 -15.74 -7.17
C LYS A 83 -17.22 -14.89 -6.82
N MET A 84 -16.07 -15.55 -6.63
CA MET A 84 -14.84 -14.89 -6.25
C MET A 84 -14.27 -14.01 -7.37
N PHE A 85 -14.26 -14.49 -8.63
CA PHE A 85 -13.80 -13.67 -9.76
C PHE A 85 -14.63 -12.39 -9.91
N LYS A 86 -15.97 -12.49 -9.83
CA LYS A 86 -16.84 -11.31 -9.85
C LYS A 86 -16.55 -10.35 -8.70
N GLY A 87 -16.35 -10.89 -7.49
CA GLY A 87 -15.97 -10.11 -6.31
C GLY A 87 -14.66 -9.35 -6.51
N LEU A 88 -13.63 -10.03 -7.03
CA LEU A 88 -12.34 -9.42 -7.36
C LEU A 88 -12.48 -8.34 -8.43
N CYS A 89 -13.19 -8.60 -9.53
CA CYS A 89 -13.40 -7.60 -10.59
C CYS A 89 -14.04 -6.32 -10.05
N VAL A 90 -15.09 -6.46 -9.23
CA VAL A 90 -15.74 -5.30 -8.59
C VAL A 90 -14.76 -4.60 -7.66
N CYS A 91 -14.08 -5.33 -6.78
CA CYS A 91 -13.11 -4.78 -5.84
C CYS A 91 -12.02 -3.96 -6.55
N TYR A 92 -11.34 -4.54 -7.53
CA TYR A 92 -10.29 -3.86 -8.29
C TYR A 92 -10.83 -2.68 -9.12
N THR A 93 -12.04 -2.77 -9.65
CA THR A 93 -12.67 -1.62 -10.34
C THR A 93 -12.87 -0.45 -9.38
N VAL A 94 -13.36 -0.73 -8.15
CA VAL A 94 -13.47 0.29 -7.10
C VAL A 94 -12.10 0.87 -6.81
N LEU A 95 -11.11 0.03 -6.48
CA LEU A 95 -9.75 0.47 -6.14
C LEU A 95 -9.10 1.37 -7.22
N ILE A 96 -9.26 1.01 -8.50
CA ILE A 96 -8.74 1.82 -9.61
C ILE A 96 -9.40 3.21 -9.59
N ILE A 97 -10.73 3.26 -9.56
CA ILE A 97 -11.45 4.53 -9.58
C ILE A 97 -11.05 5.37 -8.35
N THR A 98 -10.98 4.76 -7.17
CA THR A 98 -10.70 5.48 -5.93
C THR A 98 -9.30 6.06 -5.90
N PHE A 99 -8.28 5.22 -6.11
CA PHE A 99 -6.89 5.61 -5.95
C PHE A 99 -6.44 6.54 -7.06
N PHE A 100 -6.82 6.30 -8.32
CA PHE A 100 -6.45 7.21 -9.40
C PHE A 100 -7.17 8.56 -9.27
N THR A 101 -8.43 8.60 -8.81
CA THR A 101 -9.10 9.89 -8.59
C THR A 101 -8.38 10.69 -7.50
N VAL A 102 -8.03 10.04 -6.39
CA VAL A 102 -7.28 10.67 -5.28
C VAL A 102 -5.90 11.15 -5.76
N ALA A 103 -5.15 10.31 -6.46
CA ALA A 103 -3.82 10.64 -6.95
C ALA A 103 -3.83 11.79 -7.97
N ILE A 104 -4.74 11.74 -8.96
CA ILE A 104 -4.85 12.79 -10.01
C ILE A 104 -5.28 14.11 -9.39
N THR A 105 -6.28 14.11 -8.50
CA THR A 105 -6.77 15.35 -7.87
C THR A 105 -5.77 15.90 -6.86
N GLY A 106 -5.07 15.05 -6.11
CA GLY A 106 -3.99 15.43 -5.21
C GLY A 106 -2.82 16.07 -5.94
N TYR A 107 -2.32 15.44 -7.02
CA TYR A 107 -1.26 16.01 -7.84
C TYR A 107 -1.72 17.31 -8.53
N TRP A 108 -2.97 17.40 -8.98
CA TRP A 108 -3.53 18.65 -9.50
C TRP A 108 -3.63 19.75 -8.43
N ALA A 109 -3.84 19.40 -7.16
CA ALA A 109 -3.92 20.36 -6.07
C ALA A 109 -2.54 20.88 -5.64
N PHE A 110 -1.56 19.99 -5.47
CA PHE A 110 -0.26 20.30 -4.85
C PHE A 110 0.94 20.32 -5.82
N GLY A 111 0.80 19.76 -7.03
CA GLY A 111 1.89 19.66 -8.01
C GLY A 111 3.09 18.90 -7.45
N ASN A 112 4.29 19.38 -7.75
CA ASN A 112 5.56 18.81 -7.27
C ASN A 112 5.81 18.91 -5.75
N HIS A 113 4.91 19.56 -5.01
CA HIS A 113 4.91 19.57 -3.55
C HIS A 113 4.08 18.42 -2.96
N SER A 114 3.62 17.47 -3.79
CA SER A 114 2.84 16.33 -3.30
C SER A 114 3.68 15.39 -2.43
N GLU A 115 3.34 15.30 -1.16
CA GLU A 115 3.93 14.39 -0.18
C GLU A 115 3.33 12.97 -0.29
N GLY A 116 4.12 11.95 0.09
CA GLY A 116 3.70 10.55 0.02
C GLY A 116 2.55 10.18 0.96
N LEU A 117 2.38 10.89 2.08
CA LEU A 117 1.21 10.75 2.95
C LEU A 117 0.20 11.85 2.61
N LEU A 118 -1.03 11.45 2.31
CA LEU A 118 -2.06 12.39 1.85
C LEU A 118 -2.33 13.52 2.86
N LEU A 119 -2.41 13.22 4.15
CA LEU A 119 -2.72 14.22 5.17
C LEU A 119 -1.59 15.24 5.37
N SER A 120 -0.33 14.86 5.10
CA SER A 120 0.80 15.77 5.19
C SER A 120 0.68 16.92 4.20
N ASN A 121 0.08 16.69 3.03
CA ASN A 121 -0.15 17.72 2.02
C ASN A 121 -1.07 18.87 2.51
N PHE A 122 -1.87 18.64 3.55
CA PHE A 122 -2.79 19.65 4.10
C PHE A 122 -2.18 20.43 5.27
N VAL A 123 -0.91 20.21 5.60
CA VAL A 123 -0.17 20.91 6.66
C VAL A 123 1.06 21.56 6.04
N ASP A 124 1.08 22.88 6.02
CA ASP A 124 2.17 23.68 5.43
C ASP A 124 2.90 24.41 6.57
N ASP A 125 4.17 24.06 6.84
CA ASP A 125 5.00 24.61 7.93
C ASP A 125 4.29 24.66 9.31
N GLY A 126 3.57 23.58 9.64
CA GLY A 126 2.83 23.46 10.90
C GLY A 126 1.49 24.20 10.93
N ASN A 127 1.14 24.94 9.88
CA ASN A 127 -0.15 25.58 9.71
C ASN A 127 -1.06 24.73 8.81
N PRO A 128 -2.21 24.28 9.31
CA PRO A 128 -3.10 23.45 8.51
C PRO A 128 -3.86 24.30 7.49
N LEU A 129 -3.84 23.89 6.22
CA LEU A 129 -4.59 24.51 5.12
C LEU A 129 -6.11 24.30 5.27
N VAL A 130 -6.48 23.33 6.09
CA VAL A 130 -7.85 22.98 6.42
C VAL A 130 -8.09 23.13 7.93
N PRO A 131 -9.34 23.31 8.34
CA PRO A 131 -9.80 22.98 9.67
C PRO A 131 -9.01 21.96 10.53
N LYS A 132 -8.49 22.36 11.71
CA LYS A 132 -7.77 21.46 12.65
C LYS A 132 -8.60 20.21 13.05
N TRP A 133 -9.89 20.38 13.28
CA TRP A 133 -10.81 19.31 13.66
C TRP A 133 -11.00 18.29 12.53
N PHE A 134 -10.93 18.73 11.27
CA PHE A 134 -11.01 17.84 10.11
C PHE A 134 -9.78 16.92 10.04
N ILE A 135 -8.58 17.47 10.25
CA ILE A 135 -7.33 16.69 10.30
C ILE A 135 -7.38 15.70 11.46
N LEU A 136 -7.80 16.15 12.65
CA LEU A 136 -7.91 15.29 13.83
C LEU A 136 -8.89 14.14 13.59
N MET A 137 -10.10 14.44 13.10
CA MET A 137 -11.12 13.43 12.82
C MET A 137 -10.63 12.41 11.78
N THR A 138 -10.01 12.88 10.70
CA THR A 138 -9.50 12.00 9.63
C THR A 138 -8.38 11.10 10.14
N ASN A 139 -7.46 11.63 10.96
CA ASN A 139 -6.43 10.81 11.61
C ASN A 139 -7.04 9.76 12.55
N LEU A 140 -8.03 10.14 13.38
CA LEU A 140 -8.69 9.20 14.29
C LEU A 140 -9.36 8.04 13.55
N PHE A 141 -10.08 8.33 12.47
CA PHE A 141 -10.70 7.29 11.64
C PHE A 141 -9.66 6.44 10.91
N THR A 142 -8.57 7.05 10.44
CA THR A 142 -7.47 6.31 9.80
C THR A 142 -6.82 5.34 10.79
N ILE A 143 -6.54 5.76 12.01
CA ILE A 143 -5.98 4.89 13.07
C ILE A 143 -6.96 3.77 13.43
N LEU A 144 -8.24 4.09 13.60
CA LEU A 144 -9.26 3.09 13.90
C LEU A 144 -9.36 2.05 12.78
N GLN A 145 -9.41 2.49 11.53
CA GLN A 145 -9.45 1.60 10.37
C GLN A 145 -8.17 0.73 10.27
N LEU A 146 -6.99 1.35 10.40
CA LEU A 146 -5.70 0.64 10.32
C LEU A 146 -5.54 -0.37 11.45
N SER A 147 -6.04 -0.10 12.65
CA SER A 147 -6.00 -1.07 13.75
C SER A 147 -6.86 -2.30 13.45
N ALA A 148 -8.07 -2.11 12.92
CA ALA A 148 -8.94 -3.22 12.51
C ALA A 148 -8.29 -4.06 11.37
N VAL A 149 -7.74 -3.40 10.36
CA VAL A 149 -7.05 -4.08 9.24
C VAL A 149 -5.79 -4.80 9.71
N GLY A 150 -4.99 -4.16 10.57
CA GLY A 150 -3.76 -4.73 11.11
C GLY A 150 -3.98 -6.05 11.84
N VAL A 151 -5.06 -6.17 12.61
CA VAL A 151 -5.40 -7.43 13.30
C VAL A 151 -5.67 -8.55 12.29
N VAL A 152 -6.40 -8.28 11.22
CA VAL A 152 -6.73 -9.29 10.19
C VAL A 152 -5.48 -9.69 9.41
N TYR A 153 -4.64 -8.73 9.01
CA TYR A 153 -3.40 -9.01 8.27
C TYR A 153 -2.33 -9.73 9.11
N LEU A 154 -2.35 -9.57 10.43
CA LEU A 154 -1.46 -10.30 11.33
C LEU A 154 -1.91 -11.75 11.58
N GLN A 155 -3.15 -12.13 11.26
CA GLN A 155 -3.66 -13.49 11.52
C GLN A 155 -2.84 -14.58 10.83
N PRO A 156 -2.59 -14.53 9.49
CA PRO A 156 -1.83 -15.58 8.82
C PRO A 156 -0.39 -15.69 9.36
N THR A 157 0.25 -14.54 9.60
CA THR A 157 1.60 -14.49 10.19
C THR A 157 1.63 -15.12 11.57
N ASN A 158 0.66 -14.77 12.43
CA ASN A 158 0.54 -15.32 13.77
C ASN A 158 0.28 -16.82 13.75
N GLU A 159 -0.51 -17.32 12.79
CA GLU A 159 -0.76 -18.75 12.63
C GLU A 159 0.53 -19.50 12.26
N VAL A 160 1.33 -18.96 11.33
CA VAL A 160 2.63 -19.55 10.95
C VAL A 160 3.61 -19.55 12.12
N LEU A 161 3.72 -18.43 12.85
CA LEU A 161 4.58 -18.34 14.04
C LEU A 161 4.11 -19.31 15.12
N GLU A 162 2.81 -19.39 15.37
CA GLU A 162 2.26 -20.30 16.37
C GLU A 162 2.49 -21.76 16.01
N ARG A 163 2.30 -22.16 14.75
CA ARG A 163 2.65 -23.52 14.29
C ARG A 163 4.13 -23.86 14.48
N THR A 164 5.00 -22.85 14.49
CA THR A 164 6.45 -23.03 14.65
C THR A 164 6.84 -23.15 16.13
N PHE A 165 6.20 -22.40 17.03
CA PHE A 165 6.59 -22.32 18.44
C PHE A 165 5.67 -23.06 19.43
N ALA A 166 4.44 -23.37 19.05
CA ALA A 166 3.48 -24.06 19.92
C ALA A 166 3.67 -25.58 19.88
N ASP A 167 3.41 -26.23 21.02
CA ASP A 167 3.39 -27.68 21.13
C ASP A 167 1.98 -28.21 20.79
N PRO A 168 1.83 -28.98 19.69
CA PRO A 168 0.53 -29.53 19.29
C PRO A 168 0.00 -30.61 20.24
N LYS A 169 0.83 -31.15 21.16
CA LYS A 169 0.39 -32.14 22.16
C LYS A 169 -0.16 -31.50 23.43
N SER A 170 0.10 -30.22 23.64
CA SER A 170 -0.36 -29.47 24.80
C SER A 170 -1.71 -28.81 24.53
N LYS A 171 -2.54 -28.61 25.58
CA LYS A 171 -3.80 -27.88 25.45
C LYS A 171 -3.55 -26.47 24.91
N GLU A 172 -4.47 -25.97 24.08
CA GLU A 172 -4.33 -24.66 23.42
C GLU A 172 -4.10 -23.51 24.41
N LEU A 173 -4.81 -23.51 25.55
CA LEU A 173 -4.69 -22.49 26.60
C LEU A 173 -3.64 -22.85 27.68
N SER A 174 -2.81 -23.88 27.46
CA SER A 174 -1.71 -24.20 28.38
C SER A 174 -0.68 -23.07 28.39
N ALA A 175 -0.07 -22.79 29.54
CA ALA A 175 1.00 -21.81 29.67
C ALA A 175 2.14 -22.06 28.64
N ARG A 176 2.38 -23.33 28.28
CA ARG A 176 3.37 -23.73 27.27
C ARG A 176 3.08 -23.18 25.87
N ASN A 177 1.81 -22.98 25.50
CA ASN A 177 1.39 -22.46 24.19
C ASN A 177 1.01 -20.97 24.26
N VAL A 178 0.46 -20.51 25.39
CA VAL A 178 0.08 -19.11 25.59
C VAL A 178 1.32 -18.19 25.68
N ILE A 179 2.38 -18.61 26.37
CA ILE A 179 3.58 -17.76 26.54
C ILE A 179 4.24 -17.47 25.18
N PRO A 180 4.58 -18.46 24.33
CA PRO A 180 5.12 -18.19 23.00
C PRO A 180 4.17 -17.38 22.11
N ARG A 181 2.86 -17.61 22.21
CA ARG A 181 1.84 -16.84 21.47
C ARG A 181 1.85 -15.36 21.85
N VAL A 182 1.91 -15.03 23.14
CA VAL A 182 1.97 -13.63 23.60
C VAL A 182 3.32 -13.00 23.23
N VAL A 183 4.42 -13.72 23.41
CA VAL A 183 5.77 -13.21 23.09
C VAL A 183 5.90 -12.93 21.59
N SER A 184 5.53 -13.88 20.73
CA SER A 184 5.61 -13.71 19.27
C SER A 184 4.77 -12.54 18.78
N ARG A 185 3.50 -12.44 19.21
CA ARG A 185 2.60 -11.33 18.83
C ARG A 185 3.13 -9.98 19.29
N SER A 186 3.53 -9.87 20.56
CA SER A 186 4.08 -8.62 21.09
C SER A 186 5.37 -8.23 20.39
N LEU A 187 6.28 -9.18 20.15
CA LEU A 187 7.55 -8.92 19.49
C LEU A 187 7.34 -8.45 18.05
N SER A 188 6.43 -9.08 17.29
CA SER A 188 6.10 -8.65 15.92
C SER A 188 5.58 -7.21 15.88
N VAL A 189 4.69 -6.83 16.80
CA VAL A 189 4.15 -5.46 16.88
C VAL A 189 5.24 -4.47 17.31
N VAL A 190 6.07 -4.82 18.30
CA VAL A 190 7.18 -3.96 18.75
C VAL A 190 8.16 -3.72 17.62
N ILE A 191 8.61 -4.76 16.92
CA ILE A 191 9.54 -4.63 15.80
C ILE A 191 8.93 -3.76 14.70
N ALA A 192 7.69 -4.01 14.30
CA ALA A 192 7.01 -3.23 13.27
C ALA A 192 6.89 -1.74 13.66
N THR A 193 6.55 -1.47 14.93
CA THR A 193 6.42 -0.10 15.46
C THR A 193 7.77 0.60 15.53
N THR A 194 8.83 -0.10 15.97
CA THR A 194 10.18 0.43 16.00
C THR A 194 10.68 0.77 14.60
N VAL A 195 10.50 -0.11 13.62
CA VAL A 195 10.88 0.15 12.22
C VAL A 195 10.11 1.35 11.67
N ALA A 196 8.80 1.45 11.92
CA ALA A 196 7.98 2.58 11.50
C ALA A 196 8.43 3.90 12.15
N ALA A 197 8.87 3.88 13.42
CA ALA A 197 9.39 5.04 14.11
C ALA A 197 10.78 5.48 13.61
N MET A 198 11.61 4.53 13.16
CA MET A 198 12.97 4.80 12.67
C MET A 198 13.00 5.32 11.22
N LEU A 199 12.05 4.89 10.37
CA LEU A 199 12.02 5.19 8.94
C LEU A 199 10.66 5.78 8.53
N PRO A 200 10.41 7.08 8.79
CA PRO A 200 9.12 7.72 8.49
C PRO A 200 8.93 8.05 6.98
N PHE A 201 9.59 7.34 6.07
CA PHE A 201 9.50 7.54 4.63
C PHE A 201 8.40 6.65 4.04
N PHE A 202 7.14 7.06 4.24
CA PHE A 202 5.99 6.23 3.86
C PHE A 202 6.02 5.78 2.39
N GLY A 203 6.31 6.69 1.47
CA GLY A 203 6.38 6.38 0.03
C GLY A 203 7.43 5.32 -0.29
N ASP A 204 8.64 5.50 0.24
CA ASP A 204 9.76 4.61 -0.06
C ASP A 204 9.63 3.24 0.59
N ILE A 205 9.10 3.18 1.81
CA ILE A 205 8.83 1.90 2.47
C ILE A 205 7.78 1.11 1.67
N ASN A 206 6.74 1.78 1.15
CA ASN A 206 5.79 1.13 0.25
C ASN A 206 6.46 0.66 -1.04
N ALA A 207 7.41 1.40 -1.59
CA ALA A 207 8.16 0.98 -2.77
C ALA A 207 8.98 -0.28 -2.52
N VAL A 208 9.67 -0.36 -1.36
CA VAL A 208 10.41 -1.57 -0.95
C VAL A 208 9.46 -2.76 -0.81
N ILE A 209 8.35 -2.58 -0.10
CA ILE A 209 7.34 -3.65 0.09
C ILE A 209 6.82 -4.14 -1.27
N GLY A 210 6.64 -3.24 -2.23
CA GLY A 210 6.14 -3.58 -3.56
C GLY A 210 7.16 -4.33 -4.39
N ALA A 211 8.41 -3.86 -4.39
CA ALA A 211 9.49 -4.47 -5.14
C ALA A 211 9.87 -5.87 -4.60
N PHE A 212 9.97 -6.02 -3.28
CA PHE A 212 10.39 -7.28 -2.65
C PHE A 212 9.25 -8.25 -2.33
N GLY A 213 8.10 -7.71 -1.92
CA GLY A 213 6.95 -8.52 -1.51
C GLY A 213 6.01 -8.78 -2.68
N PHE A 214 5.28 -7.75 -3.10
CA PHE A 214 4.15 -7.94 -4.00
C PHE A 214 4.53 -8.25 -5.44
N MET A 215 5.60 -7.67 -5.99
CA MET A 215 6.01 -7.98 -7.36
C MET A 215 6.31 -9.49 -7.56
N PRO A 216 7.12 -10.13 -6.69
CA PRO A 216 7.30 -11.58 -6.75
C PRO A 216 6.03 -12.36 -6.47
N LEU A 217 5.30 -12.02 -5.41
CA LEU A 217 4.15 -12.80 -4.96
C LEU A 217 2.98 -12.77 -5.96
N ASP A 218 2.73 -11.62 -6.60
CA ASP A 218 1.52 -11.41 -7.42
C ASP A 218 1.76 -11.60 -8.92
N PHE A 219 2.99 -11.32 -9.41
CA PHE A 219 3.27 -11.40 -10.84
C PHE A 219 4.19 -12.58 -11.20
N ILE A 220 5.21 -12.88 -10.39
CA ILE A 220 6.23 -13.89 -10.72
C ILE A 220 5.77 -15.28 -10.30
N LEU A 221 5.42 -15.47 -9.02
CA LEU A 221 5.07 -16.79 -8.49
C LEU A 221 3.84 -17.41 -9.17
N PRO A 222 2.75 -16.69 -9.45
CA PRO A 222 1.56 -17.32 -10.04
C PRO A 222 1.82 -17.89 -11.43
N VAL A 223 2.57 -17.18 -12.28
CA VAL A 223 2.91 -17.67 -13.64
C VAL A 223 3.93 -18.80 -13.61
N VAL A 224 4.86 -18.79 -12.65
CA VAL A 224 5.82 -19.89 -12.43
C VAL A 224 5.07 -21.13 -11.96
N PHE A 225 4.23 -21.01 -10.93
CA PHE A 225 3.42 -22.13 -10.44
C PHE A 225 2.45 -22.64 -11.49
N PHE A 226 1.82 -21.77 -12.27
CA PHE A 226 0.98 -22.20 -13.39
C PHE A 226 1.75 -23.09 -14.37
N ASN A 227 2.95 -22.67 -14.77
CA ASN A 227 3.77 -23.44 -15.70
C ASN A 227 4.25 -24.77 -15.09
N LEU A 228 4.57 -24.81 -13.79
CA LEU A 228 4.98 -26.03 -13.10
C LEU A 228 3.84 -27.03 -12.89
N THR A 229 2.64 -26.54 -12.55
CA THR A 229 1.47 -27.37 -12.27
C THR A 229 0.80 -27.87 -13.54
N PHE A 230 0.53 -26.99 -14.51
CA PHE A 230 -0.24 -27.35 -15.71
C PHE A 230 0.64 -27.79 -16.88
N LYS A 231 1.96 -27.54 -16.83
CA LYS A 231 2.93 -27.94 -17.86
C LYS A 231 2.44 -27.67 -19.30
N PRO A 232 2.05 -26.42 -19.63
CA PRO A 232 1.57 -26.10 -20.97
C PRO A 232 2.66 -26.38 -22.01
N SER A 233 2.27 -26.74 -23.23
CA SER A 233 3.21 -27.01 -24.33
C SER A 233 4.14 -25.81 -24.56
N LYS A 234 5.43 -26.06 -24.79
CA LYS A 234 6.44 -25.02 -25.09
C LYS A 234 6.17 -24.25 -26.39
N ARG A 235 5.28 -24.78 -27.24
CA ARG A 235 4.80 -24.09 -28.46
C ARG A 235 3.58 -23.22 -28.21
N SER A 236 2.95 -23.33 -27.03
CA SER A 236 1.76 -22.54 -26.68
C SER A 236 2.14 -21.09 -26.41
N LEU A 237 1.32 -20.16 -26.90
CA LEU A 237 1.42 -18.74 -26.58
C LEU A 237 1.31 -18.50 -25.07
N VAL A 238 0.53 -19.31 -24.35
CA VAL A 238 0.36 -19.20 -22.90
C VAL A 238 1.67 -19.45 -22.15
N PHE A 239 2.48 -20.42 -22.61
CA PHE A 239 3.77 -20.70 -21.99
C PHE A 239 4.73 -19.52 -22.15
N TRP A 240 4.86 -18.98 -23.36
CA TRP A 240 5.70 -17.83 -23.63
C TRP A 240 5.24 -16.55 -22.93
N LEU A 241 3.91 -16.33 -22.85
CA LEU A 241 3.35 -15.22 -22.10
C LEU A 241 3.73 -15.31 -20.61
N ASN A 242 3.49 -16.47 -19.98
CA ASN A 242 3.84 -16.69 -18.57
C ASN A 242 5.35 -16.52 -18.30
N VAL A 243 6.21 -17.05 -19.19
CA VAL A 243 7.66 -16.86 -19.09
C VAL A 243 8.05 -15.40 -19.24
N SER A 244 7.44 -14.68 -20.19
CA SER A 244 7.72 -13.25 -20.40
C SER A 244 7.35 -12.41 -19.17
N ILE A 245 6.18 -12.67 -18.57
CA ILE A 245 5.75 -12.02 -17.33
C ILE A 245 6.76 -12.30 -16.21
N ALA A 246 7.15 -13.56 -16.02
CA ALA A 246 8.11 -13.93 -14.98
C ALA A 246 9.44 -13.16 -15.15
N VAL A 247 9.99 -13.10 -16.37
CA VAL A 247 11.27 -12.44 -16.64
C VAL A 247 11.17 -10.92 -16.49
N VAL A 248 10.13 -10.31 -17.08
CA VAL A 248 9.94 -8.85 -17.04
C VAL A 248 9.73 -8.38 -15.61
N PHE A 249 8.82 -9.02 -14.86
CA PHE A 249 8.56 -8.62 -13.48
C PHE A 249 9.72 -8.97 -12.53
N SER A 250 10.52 -10.00 -12.83
CA SER A 250 11.78 -10.23 -12.09
C SER A 250 12.78 -9.10 -12.29
N ALA A 251 12.98 -8.67 -13.54
CA ALA A 251 13.87 -7.55 -13.84
C ALA A 251 13.35 -6.25 -13.22
N LEU A 252 12.04 -5.98 -13.33
CA LEU A 252 11.40 -4.82 -12.70
C LEU A 252 11.53 -4.85 -11.17
N ALA A 253 11.31 -5.99 -10.53
CA ALA A 253 11.45 -6.13 -9.07
C ALA A 253 12.87 -5.78 -8.60
N ILE A 254 13.90 -6.26 -9.32
CA ILE A 254 15.30 -5.97 -9.00
C ILE A 254 15.59 -4.47 -9.16
N ILE A 255 15.21 -3.88 -10.30
CA ILE A 255 15.48 -2.46 -10.57
C ILE A 255 14.72 -1.57 -9.58
N ALA A 256 13.45 -1.89 -9.31
CA ALA A 256 12.63 -1.18 -8.35
C ALA A 256 13.14 -1.30 -6.92
N ALA A 257 13.67 -2.45 -6.53
CA ALA A 257 14.31 -2.63 -5.24
C ALA A 257 15.54 -1.73 -5.09
N ILE A 258 16.39 -1.66 -6.12
CA ILE A 258 17.55 -0.76 -6.16
C ILE A 258 17.08 0.70 -6.08
N ALA A 259 16.04 1.07 -6.84
CA ALA A 259 15.46 2.41 -6.83
C ALA A 259 14.94 2.82 -5.45
N ALA A 260 14.19 1.93 -4.79
CA ALA A 260 13.60 2.17 -3.48
C ALA A 260 14.68 2.30 -2.40
N VAL A 261 15.69 1.40 -2.39
CA VAL A 261 16.82 1.49 -1.45
C VAL A 261 17.63 2.76 -1.68
N ARG A 262 17.90 3.13 -2.94
CA ARG A 262 18.56 4.41 -3.27
C ARG A 262 17.78 5.59 -2.70
N GLN A 263 16.46 5.61 -2.85
CA GLN A 263 15.61 6.69 -2.36
C GLN A 263 15.64 6.78 -0.83
N ILE A 264 15.51 5.65 -0.11
CA ILE A 264 15.64 5.61 1.36
C ILE A 264 17.00 6.15 1.80
N VAL A 265 18.09 5.77 1.13
CA VAL A 265 19.43 6.25 1.49
C VAL A 265 19.59 7.76 1.27
N LEU A 266 18.99 8.31 0.21
CA LEU A 266 19.00 9.74 -0.05
C LEU A 266 18.20 10.50 1.01
N ASP A 267 17.01 10.02 1.34
CA ASP A 267 16.13 10.66 2.32
C ASP A 267 16.67 10.52 3.75
N ALA A 268 17.32 9.39 4.06
CA ALA A 268 17.99 9.14 5.33
C ALA A 268 19.19 10.07 5.57
N LYS A 269 19.89 10.56 4.53
CA LYS A 269 20.99 11.52 4.70
C LYS A 269 20.50 12.87 5.22
N THR A 270 19.28 13.25 4.88
CA THR A 270 18.65 14.49 5.34
C THR A 270 17.91 14.32 6.67
N TYR A 271 17.63 13.08 7.06
CA TYR A 271 16.91 12.77 8.28
C TYR A 271 17.85 12.58 9.47
N ARG A 272 17.49 13.16 10.62
CA ARG A 272 18.15 12.91 11.89
C ARG A 272 17.24 12.02 12.74
N LEU A 273 17.74 10.82 13.04
CA LEU A 273 17.04 9.85 13.88
C LEU A 273 16.71 10.50 15.24
N PHE A 274 15.42 10.53 15.59
CA PHE A 274 14.93 11.13 16.86
C PHE A 274 15.25 12.62 17.07
N ALA A 275 15.32 13.44 16.02
CA ALA A 275 15.64 14.87 16.15
C ALA A 275 14.70 15.69 17.06
N ASN A 276 13.51 15.16 17.37
CA ASN A 276 12.48 15.80 18.21
C ASN A 276 12.14 14.96 19.47
N VAL A 277 13.04 14.08 19.91
CA VAL A 277 12.94 13.41 21.24
C VAL A 277 13.95 14.05 22.18
#